data_AF-A0A2D6KGC8-F1
#
_entry.id   AF-A0A2D6KGC8-F1
#
_cell.length_a   1.000
_cell.length_b   1.000
_cell.length_c   1.000
_cell.angle_alpha   90.00
_cell.angle_beta   90.00
_cell.angle_gamma   90.00
#
_symmetry.space_group_name_H-M   'P 1'
#
loop_
_entity.id
_entity.type
_entity.pdbx_description
1 polymer ?
#
loop_
_entity_poly.entity_id
_entity_poly.type
_entity_poly.pdbx_seq_one_letter_code
_entity_poly.pdbx_strand_id
1 'polypeptide(L)'
;MGLKQLSHGDRIVFLRLFTKELLINSAESDRLKGLIKSEKIKRKYLREERDSLHKDVGEKFFEVSSIRKPAKKIIDNTRPVSNEVIKSKHVPVQNKVGFRELDNANVMSKITPLIKDMAVQLIECPGPGRNVVVKVRNETKVTRVVLDEGEIEEIVNHFANQAKVPVVGGLLKAAIGDLMVSAVISKYVGSRFIITKSSPYSLIEGK
;
A
#
# COMPACT_ATOMS: atom_id res chain seq x y z
N MET A 1 -2.98 34.44 -19.54
CA MET A 1 -4.19 34.32 -18.69
C MET A 1 -3.90 33.34 -17.58
N GLY A 2 -4.31 33.63 -16.34
CA GLY A 2 -4.14 32.71 -15.21
C GLY A 2 -5.28 31.70 -15.13
N LEU A 3 -5.04 30.51 -14.57
CA LEU A 3 -6.06 29.46 -14.41
C LEU A 3 -7.33 29.95 -13.69
N LYS A 4 -7.19 30.94 -12.81
CA LYS A 4 -8.28 31.56 -12.05
C LYS A 4 -9.24 32.39 -12.91
N GLN A 5 -8.81 32.80 -14.11
CA GLN A 5 -9.60 33.61 -15.03
C GLN A 5 -10.52 32.76 -15.93
N LEU A 6 -10.35 31.43 -15.93
CA LEU A 6 -11.16 30.51 -16.73
C LEU A 6 -12.46 30.12 -16.02
N SER A 7 -13.52 29.89 -16.80
CA SER A 7 -14.74 29.28 -16.28
C SER A 7 -14.46 27.91 -15.66
N HIS A 8 -15.35 27.40 -14.82
CA HIS A 8 -15.13 26.08 -14.19
C HIS A 8 -15.03 24.95 -15.24
N GLY A 9 -15.87 25.00 -16.29
CA GLY A 9 -15.82 24.05 -17.40
C GLY A 9 -14.48 24.11 -18.14
N ASP A 10 -14.03 25.32 -18.49
CA ASP A 10 -12.78 25.51 -19.23
C ASP A 10 -11.56 25.09 -18.42
N ARG A 11 -11.59 25.27 -17.09
CA ARG A 11 -10.54 24.75 -16.20
C ARG A 11 -10.45 23.23 -16.24
N ILE A 12 -11.58 22.53 -16.25
CA ILE A 12 -11.60 21.06 -16.33
C ILE A 12 -11.04 20.61 -17.68
N VAL A 13 -11.46 21.24 -18.78
CA VAL A 13 -10.95 20.93 -20.13
C VAL A 13 -9.45 21.19 -20.20
N PHE A 14 -8.99 22.34 -19.69
CA PHE A 14 -7.58 22.69 -19.63
C PHE A 14 -6.77 21.67 -18.85
N LEU A 15 -7.19 21.31 -17.63
CA LEU A 15 -6.47 20.35 -16.79
C LEU A 15 -6.37 18.98 -17.47
N ARG A 16 -7.44 18.52 -18.13
CA ARG A 16 -7.42 17.27 -18.90
C ARG A 16 -6.42 17.33 -20.05
N LEU A 17 -6.38 18.43 -20.80
CA LEU A 17 -5.43 18.62 -21.91
C LEU A 17 -3.98 18.75 -21.40
N PHE A 18 -3.78 19.46 -20.31
CA PHE A 18 -2.47 19.67 -19.70
C PHE A 18 -1.88 18.35 -19.17
N THR A 19 -2.65 17.58 -18.39
CA THR A 19 -2.19 16.27 -17.89
C THR A 19 -1.90 15.30 -19.03
N LYS A 20 -2.69 15.37 -20.12
CA LYS A 20 -2.45 14.59 -21.34
C LYS A 20 -1.10 14.94 -21.97
N GLU A 21 -0.76 16.22 -22.10
CA GLU A 21 0.54 16.65 -22.62
C GLU A 21 1.69 16.26 -21.70
N LEU A 22 1.51 16.44 -20.38
CA LEU A 22 2.51 16.06 -19.39
C LEU A 22 2.90 14.58 -19.51
N LEU A 23 1.90 13.69 -19.63
CA LEU A 23 2.11 12.24 -19.79
C LEU A 23 2.82 11.85 -21.10
N ILE A 24 2.54 12.56 -22.19
CA ILE A 24 3.19 12.30 -23.49
C ILE A 24 4.67 12.68 -23.40
N ASN A 25 4.97 13.80 -22.73
CA ASN A 25 6.31 14.34 -22.65
C ASN A 25 7.15 13.71 -21.53
N SER A 26 6.53 13.17 -20.48
CA SER A 26 7.24 12.45 -19.40
C SER A 26 7.58 11.01 -19.75
N ALA A 27 7.04 10.45 -20.83
CA ALA A 27 7.38 9.11 -21.29
C ALA A 27 8.78 9.11 -21.93
N GLU A 28 9.78 8.58 -21.24
CA GLU A 28 11.19 8.54 -21.70
C GLU A 28 11.41 7.68 -22.94
N SER A 29 10.56 6.68 -23.22
CA SER A 29 10.72 5.80 -24.39
C SER A 29 9.76 6.14 -25.53
N ASP A 30 10.30 6.26 -26.75
CA ASP A 30 9.49 6.45 -27.97
C ASP A 30 8.51 5.30 -28.22
N ARG A 31 8.83 4.11 -27.69
CA ARG A 31 7.94 2.94 -27.72
C ARG A 31 6.67 3.17 -26.90
N LEU A 32 6.76 3.79 -25.73
CA LEU A 32 5.60 4.13 -24.91
C LEU A 32 4.76 5.25 -25.55
N LYS A 33 5.40 6.25 -26.19
CA LYS A 33 4.70 7.26 -26.99
C LYS A 33 3.90 6.64 -28.13
N GLY A 34 4.44 5.61 -28.79
CA GLY A 34 3.75 4.84 -29.83
C GLY A 34 2.49 4.15 -29.31
N LEU A 35 2.57 3.48 -28.16
CA LEU A 35 1.43 2.82 -27.51
C LEU A 35 0.33 3.81 -27.10
N ILE A 36 0.71 4.96 -26.55
CA ILE A 36 -0.25 6.02 -26.19
C ILE A 36 -0.96 6.57 -27.44
N LYS A 37 -0.25 6.71 -28.57
CA LYS A 37 -0.85 7.15 -29.84
C LYS A 37 -1.82 6.11 -30.40
N SER A 38 -1.47 4.83 -30.40
CA SER A 38 -2.36 3.77 -30.92
C SER A 38 -3.61 3.60 -30.06
N GLU A 39 -3.50 3.71 -28.73
CA GLU A 39 -4.67 3.65 -27.84
C GLU A 39 -5.63 4.83 -28.05
N LYS A 40 -5.12 6.04 -28.32
CA LYS A 40 -5.96 7.20 -28.68
C LYS A 40 -6.77 6.97 -29.94
N ILE A 41 -6.14 6.41 -30.97
CA ILE A 41 -6.81 6.07 -32.24
C ILE A 41 -7.91 5.04 -31.98
N LYS A 42 -7.59 3.97 -31.24
CA LYS A 42 -8.57 2.93 -30.88
C LYS A 42 -9.79 3.49 -30.14
N ARG A 43 -9.58 4.40 -29.18
CA ARG A 43 -10.68 5.06 -28.46
C ARG A 43 -11.53 5.98 -29.34
N LYS A 44 -10.95 6.61 -30.36
CA LYS A 44 -11.70 7.48 -31.29
C LYS A 44 -12.71 6.66 -32.10
N TYR A 45 -12.27 5.53 -32.65
CA TYR A 45 -13.14 4.61 -33.40
C TYR A 45 -14.23 3.99 -32.51
N LEU A 46 -13.89 3.56 -31.29
CA LEU A 46 -14.87 2.99 -30.34
C LEU A 46 -15.94 3.99 -29.87
N ARG A 47 -15.66 5.29 -29.94
CA ARG A 47 -16.63 6.34 -29.56
C ARG A 47 -17.60 6.62 -30.69
N GLU A 48 -17.11 6.68 -31.92
CA GLU A 48 -17.93 6.81 -33.14
C GLU A 48 -18.93 5.65 -33.26
N GLU A 49 -18.57 4.45 -32.80
CA GLU A 49 -19.44 3.27 -32.77
C GLU A 49 -20.54 3.32 -31.68
N ARG A 50 -20.33 4.07 -30.58
CA ARG A 50 -21.34 4.24 -29.52
C ARG A 50 -22.30 5.39 -29.78
N ASP A 51 -21.81 6.45 -30.40
CA ASP A 51 -22.64 7.62 -30.74
C ASP A 51 -23.61 7.30 -31.89
N SER A 52 -23.32 6.27 -32.72
CA SER A 52 -24.27 5.75 -33.71
C SER A 52 -25.36 4.85 -33.10
N LEU A 53 -25.09 4.17 -31.98
CA LEU A 53 -26.05 3.27 -31.30
C LEU A 53 -27.06 4.00 -30.38
N HIS A 54 -26.78 5.23 -29.97
CA HIS A 54 -27.62 5.96 -29.01
C HIS A 54 -28.76 6.78 -29.63
N LYS A 55 -28.99 6.71 -30.94
CA LYS A 55 -30.10 7.44 -31.58
C LYS A 55 -31.49 6.81 -31.40
N ASP A 56 -31.60 5.56 -30.95
CA ASP A 56 -32.90 4.86 -30.90
C ASP A 56 -33.40 4.41 -29.52
N VAL A 57 -32.65 4.66 -28.43
CA VAL A 57 -33.10 4.22 -27.09
C VAL A 57 -33.58 5.41 -26.28
N GLY A 58 -34.89 5.63 -26.34
CA GLY A 58 -35.62 6.69 -25.64
C GLY A 58 -35.32 6.77 -24.14
N GLU A 59 -35.25 8.02 -23.68
CA GLU A 59 -35.05 8.45 -22.30
C GLU A 59 -36.07 7.80 -21.35
N LYS A 60 -35.67 6.74 -20.64
CA LYS A 60 -36.35 6.35 -19.40
C LYS A 60 -35.48 6.75 -18.22
N PHE A 61 -35.86 7.88 -17.64
CA PHE A 61 -35.39 8.45 -16.39
C PHE A 61 -35.33 7.41 -15.28
N PHE A 62 -34.16 7.21 -14.69
CA PHE A 62 -33.99 6.52 -13.41
C PHE A 62 -33.96 7.55 -12.29
N GLU A 63 -34.99 7.50 -11.45
CA GLU A 63 -35.14 8.36 -10.28
C GLU A 63 -34.22 7.87 -9.15
N VAL A 64 -33.18 8.64 -8.85
CA VAL A 64 -32.16 8.31 -7.84
C VAL A 64 -32.73 8.65 -6.46
N SER A 65 -33.10 7.63 -5.70
CA SER A 65 -33.58 7.78 -4.32
C SER A 65 -32.45 8.20 -3.36
N SER A 66 -32.76 9.18 -2.52
CA SER A 66 -31.85 9.90 -1.63
C SER A 66 -31.23 9.03 -0.53
N ILE A 67 -29.90 9.00 -0.46
CA ILE A 67 -29.12 8.34 0.61
C ILE A 67 -29.19 9.19 1.90
N ARG A 68 -29.79 8.65 2.96
CA ARG A 68 -29.86 9.29 4.29
C ARG A 68 -28.51 9.16 5.02
N LYS A 69 -28.02 10.27 5.59
CA LYS A 69 -26.77 10.34 6.36
C LYS A 69 -26.95 9.76 7.77
N PRO A 70 -26.00 8.94 8.29
CA PRO A 70 -26.05 8.43 9.65
C PRO A 70 -25.61 9.47 10.69
N ALA A 71 -26.37 9.58 11.78
CA ALA A 71 -26.08 10.47 12.91
C ALA A 71 -24.97 9.89 13.81
N LYS A 72 -23.98 10.73 14.16
CA LYS A 72 -22.90 10.39 15.10
C LYS A 72 -23.36 10.66 16.54
N LYS A 73 -23.28 9.65 17.42
CA LYS A 73 -23.36 9.83 18.88
C LYS A 73 -21.98 10.09 19.44
N ILE A 74 -21.84 11.17 20.19
CA ILE A 74 -20.66 11.58 20.95
C ILE A 74 -20.80 10.96 22.35
N ILE A 75 -19.81 10.20 22.80
CA ILE A 75 -19.73 9.68 24.18
C ILE A 75 -18.45 10.24 24.78
N ASP A 76 -18.60 11.20 25.68
CA ASP A 76 -17.52 11.74 26.50
C ASP A 76 -17.37 10.89 27.76
N ASN A 77 -16.24 10.19 27.89
CA ASN A 77 -15.84 9.49 29.11
C ASN A 77 -14.50 10.06 29.60
N THR A 78 -14.58 11.14 30.37
CA THR A 78 -13.47 11.63 31.19
C THR A 78 -13.39 10.82 32.49
N ARG A 79 -12.31 10.06 32.67
CA ARG A 79 -11.90 9.52 33.99
C ARG A 79 -10.64 10.26 34.47
N PRO A 80 -10.55 10.62 35.75
CA PRO A 80 -9.38 11.27 36.33
C PRO A 80 -8.25 10.25 36.55
N VAL A 81 -7.05 10.59 36.08
CA VAL A 81 -5.82 9.82 36.28
C VAL A 81 -5.17 10.28 37.59
N SER A 82 -5.05 9.39 38.57
CA SER A 82 -4.23 9.60 39.76
C SER A 82 -2.76 9.34 39.44
N ASN A 83 -1.93 10.37 39.60
CA ASN A 83 -0.47 10.29 39.42
C ASN A 83 0.18 9.62 40.64
N GLU A 84 0.62 8.37 40.50
CA GLU A 84 1.57 7.77 41.44
C GLU A 84 3.00 7.96 40.94
N VAL A 85 3.81 8.63 41.77
CA VAL A 85 5.21 8.98 41.51
C VAL A 85 6.08 7.75 41.76
N ILE A 86 6.44 7.03 40.70
CA ILE A 86 7.39 5.92 40.78
C ILE A 86 8.81 6.48 40.72
N LYS A 87 9.51 6.46 41.86
CA LYS A 87 10.94 6.75 41.97
C LYS A 87 11.75 5.64 41.28
N SER A 88 12.28 5.89 40.09
CA SER A 88 13.16 4.95 39.38
C SER A 88 14.60 5.04 39.88
N LYS A 89 15.17 3.89 40.26
CA LYS A 89 16.61 3.73 40.51
C LYS A 89 17.34 3.67 39.17
N HIS A 90 18.13 4.68 38.85
CA HIS A 90 19.00 4.68 37.69
C HIS A 90 20.12 3.63 37.84
N VAL A 91 20.13 2.64 36.96
CA VAL A 91 21.27 1.74 36.75
C VAL A 91 22.00 2.22 35.49
N PRO A 92 23.32 2.44 35.52
CA PRO A 92 24.08 2.89 34.35
C PRO A 92 24.21 1.76 33.34
N VAL A 93 23.47 1.86 32.23
CA VAL A 93 23.56 0.93 31.09
C VAL A 93 24.75 1.35 30.21
N GLN A 94 25.84 0.59 30.29
CA GLN A 94 26.98 0.75 29.38
C GLN A 94 26.64 0.12 28.02
N ASN A 95 26.17 0.94 27.08
CA ASN A 95 25.99 0.56 25.68
C ASN A 95 27.35 0.44 24.97
N LYS A 96 27.92 -0.77 24.94
CA LYS A 96 29.01 -1.09 24.01
C LYS A 96 28.39 -1.39 22.64
N VAL A 97 28.35 -0.38 21.77
CA VAL A 97 27.95 -0.52 20.38
C VAL A 97 29.11 -1.16 19.60
N GLY A 98 29.14 -2.49 19.60
CA GLY A 98 30.01 -3.23 18.68
C GLY A 98 29.39 -3.20 17.30
N PHE A 99 29.99 -2.45 16.38
CA PHE A 99 29.75 -2.63 14.94
C PHE A 99 30.19 -4.06 14.58
N ARG A 100 29.23 -4.94 14.35
CA ARG A 100 29.46 -6.25 13.75
C ARG A 100 29.22 -6.11 12.25
N GLU A 101 30.20 -6.52 11.45
CA GLU A 101 30.03 -6.72 10.01
C GLU A 101 28.79 -7.61 9.78
N LEU A 102 27.84 -7.08 9.02
CA LEU A 102 26.58 -7.74 8.69
C LEU A 102 26.80 -8.70 7.53
N ASP A 103 26.94 -9.98 7.83
CA ASP A 103 26.78 -11.03 6.82
C ASP A 103 25.31 -11.00 6.33
N ASN A 104 25.10 -10.76 5.03
CA ASN A 104 23.78 -10.70 4.39
C ASN A 104 22.90 -11.95 4.60
N ALA A 105 23.49 -13.08 5.04
CA ALA A 105 22.75 -14.26 5.47
C ALA A 105 21.88 -14.03 6.72
N ASN A 106 22.09 -12.92 7.44
CA ASN A 106 21.46 -12.67 8.74
C ASN A 106 20.12 -11.96 8.66
N VAL A 107 19.76 -11.29 7.56
CA VAL A 107 18.56 -10.44 7.53
C VAL A 107 17.25 -11.25 7.63
N MET A 108 17.15 -12.37 6.92
CA MET A 108 15.99 -13.25 7.05
C MET A 108 15.89 -13.91 8.43
N SER A 109 16.97 -13.97 9.21
CA SER A 109 16.95 -14.60 10.53
C SER A 109 15.99 -13.87 11.50
N LYS A 110 15.81 -12.55 11.33
CA LYS A 110 14.92 -11.74 12.18
C LYS A 110 13.43 -12.06 11.97
N ILE A 111 13.01 -12.32 10.73
CA ILE A 111 11.60 -12.57 10.38
C ILE A 111 11.26 -14.07 10.39
N THR A 112 12.23 -14.94 10.12
CA THR A 112 12.02 -16.39 10.04
C THR A 112 11.25 -16.98 11.23
N PRO A 113 11.50 -16.59 12.51
CA PRO A 113 10.71 -17.06 13.64
C PRO A 113 9.23 -16.71 13.54
N LEU A 114 8.90 -15.50 13.07
CA LEU A 114 7.51 -15.04 12.90
C LEU A 114 6.81 -15.80 11.77
N ILE A 115 7.55 -16.15 10.70
CA ILE A 115 7.03 -16.96 9.60
C ILE A 115 6.82 -18.43 10.02
N LYS A 116 7.72 -18.98 10.84
CA LYS A 116 7.59 -20.36 11.33
C LYS A 116 6.49 -20.54 12.38
N ASP A 117 6.13 -19.49 13.11
CA ASP A 117 5.06 -19.55 14.10
C ASP A 117 3.68 -19.72 13.45
N MET A 118 3.08 -20.90 13.63
CA MET A 118 1.75 -21.23 13.09
C MET A 118 0.61 -20.37 13.66
N ALA A 119 0.79 -19.75 14.82
CA ALA A 119 -0.25 -18.90 15.41
C ALA A 119 -0.34 -17.52 14.72
N VAL A 120 0.74 -17.09 14.06
CA VAL A 120 0.80 -15.81 13.34
C VAL A 120 0.10 -15.92 12.00
N GLN A 121 -0.94 -15.11 11.78
CA GLN A 121 -1.71 -15.04 10.53
C GLN A 121 -1.22 -13.92 9.60
N LEU A 122 -0.79 -12.80 10.17
CA LEU A 122 -0.33 -11.61 9.44
C LEU A 122 0.96 -11.09 10.06
N ILE A 123 1.90 -10.67 9.22
CA ILE A 123 3.12 -9.94 9.61
C ILE A 123 3.14 -8.64 8.80
N GLU A 124 3.18 -7.50 9.47
CA GLU A 124 3.19 -6.18 8.86
C GLU A 124 4.43 -5.41 9.32
N CYS A 125 5.20 -4.91 8.36
CA CYS A 125 6.25 -3.93 8.59
C CYS A 125 5.77 -2.57 8.07
N PRO A 126 5.43 -1.62 8.97
CA PRO A 126 4.85 -0.34 8.56
C PRO A 126 5.87 0.62 7.91
N GLY A 127 7.17 0.38 8.10
CA GLY A 127 8.23 1.22 7.56
C GLY A 127 9.59 0.97 8.24
N PRO A 128 10.68 1.55 7.71
CA PRO A 128 12.02 1.46 8.29
C PRO A 128 12.07 2.09 9.69
N GLY A 129 12.85 1.49 10.59
CA GLY A 129 13.02 1.93 11.98
C GLY A 129 11.78 1.72 12.86
N ARG A 130 10.73 1.06 12.35
CA ARG A 130 9.52 0.75 13.10
C ARG A 130 9.46 -0.73 13.48
N ASN A 131 8.79 -0.99 14.60
CA ASN A 131 8.56 -2.35 15.07
C ASN A 131 7.64 -3.12 14.13
N VAL A 132 8.01 -4.36 13.81
CA VAL A 132 7.16 -5.28 13.07
C VAL A 132 5.93 -5.62 13.92
N VAL A 133 4.76 -5.55 13.32
CA VAL A 133 3.47 -5.86 13.93
C VAL A 133 3.01 -7.22 13.42
N VAL A 134 2.51 -8.07 14.32
CA VAL A 134 1.96 -9.38 13.95
C VAL A 134 0.52 -9.50 14.40
N LYS A 135 -0.31 -10.15 13.58
CA LYS A 135 -1.67 -10.53 13.95
C LYS A 135 -1.68 -12.00 14.30
N VAL A 136 -2.08 -12.31 15.53
CA VAL A 136 -2.22 -13.67 16.06
C VAL A 136 -3.69 -13.84 16.41
N ARG A 137 -4.41 -14.63 15.60
CA ARG A 137 -5.89 -14.73 15.70
C ARG A 137 -6.53 -13.34 15.62
N ASN A 138 -7.25 -12.92 16.66
CA ASN A 138 -7.93 -11.62 16.75
C ASN A 138 -7.12 -10.56 17.49
N GLU A 139 -5.87 -10.83 17.85
CA GLU A 139 -5.01 -9.89 18.57
C GLU A 139 -3.87 -9.39 17.70
N THR A 140 -3.62 -8.08 17.77
CA THR A 140 -2.46 -7.45 17.15
C THR A 140 -1.38 -7.25 18.20
N LYS A 141 -0.20 -7.82 17.98
CA LYS A 141 0.96 -7.74 18.89
C LYS A 141 2.11 -7.02 18.21
N VAL A 142 2.72 -6.09 18.92
CA VAL A 142 3.92 -5.37 18.46
C VAL A 142 5.15 -6.15 18.90
N THR A 143 6.03 -6.49 17.96
CA THR A 143 7.27 -7.23 18.28
C THR A 143 8.40 -6.27 18.64
N ARG A 144 9.54 -6.81 19.12
CA ARG A 144 10.79 -6.03 19.30
C ARG A 144 11.66 -6.00 18.05
N VAL A 145 11.21 -6.62 16.96
CA VAL A 145 11.96 -6.67 15.70
C VAL A 145 11.82 -5.32 15.02
N VAL A 146 12.94 -4.65 14.80
CA VAL A 146 13.05 -3.41 14.04
C VAL A 146 13.91 -3.70 12.83
N LEU A 147 13.46 -3.22 11.67
CA LEU A 147 14.13 -3.40 10.39
C LEU A 147 14.54 -2.03 9.84
N ASP A 148 15.72 -1.95 9.25
CA ASP A 148 16.12 -0.78 8.47
C ASP A 148 15.63 -0.87 7.01
N GLU A 149 15.86 0.18 6.23
CA GLU A 149 15.41 0.25 4.83
C GLU A 149 16.08 -0.82 3.95
N GLY A 150 17.36 -1.09 4.15
CA GLY A 150 18.11 -2.09 3.39
C GLY A 150 17.64 -3.50 3.70
N GLU A 151 17.42 -3.80 4.98
CA GLU A 151 16.87 -5.08 5.43
C GLU A 151 15.48 -5.34 4.83
N ILE A 152 14.61 -4.33 4.81
CA ILE A 152 13.29 -4.43 4.18
C ILE A 152 13.42 -4.72 2.68
N GLU A 153 14.28 -4.00 1.96
CA GLU A 153 14.52 -4.22 0.53
C GLU A 153 15.07 -5.62 0.24
N GLU A 154 16.01 -6.11 1.05
CA GLU A 154 16.55 -7.47 0.95
C GLU A 154 15.48 -8.54 1.17
N ILE A 155 14.62 -8.38 2.17
CA ILE A 155 13.50 -9.30 2.42
C ILE A 155 12.54 -9.33 1.23
N VAL A 156 12.18 -8.16 0.69
CA VAL A 156 11.29 -8.05 -0.46
C VAL A 156 11.92 -8.72 -1.70
N ASN A 157 13.21 -8.47 -1.95
CA ASN A 157 13.94 -9.07 -3.05
C ASN A 157 14.10 -10.59 -2.90
N HIS A 158 14.30 -11.08 -1.68
CA HIS A 158 14.34 -12.52 -1.38
C HIS A 158 13.01 -13.20 -1.79
N PHE A 159 11.86 -12.63 -1.39
CA PHE A 159 10.56 -13.15 -1.79
C PHE A 159 10.29 -12.99 -3.29
N ALA A 160 10.69 -11.88 -3.91
CA ALA A 160 10.59 -11.67 -5.36
C ALA A 160 11.34 -12.78 -6.14
N ASN A 161 12.57 -13.07 -5.74
CA ASN A 161 13.40 -14.11 -6.34
C ASN A 161 12.81 -15.51 -6.13
N GLN A 162 12.35 -15.81 -4.92
CA GLN A 162 11.75 -17.10 -4.59
C GLN A 162 10.45 -17.35 -5.37
N ALA A 163 9.62 -16.33 -5.54
CA ALA A 163 8.40 -16.38 -6.34
C ALA A 163 8.66 -16.34 -7.85
N LYS A 164 9.88 -15.99 -8.29
CA LYS A 164 10.22 -15.67 -9.68
C LYS A 164 9.34 -14.54 -10.25
N VAL A 165 9.01 -13.55 -9.41
CA VAL A 165 8.20 -12.38 -9.76
C VAL A 165 9.07 -11.14 -9.58
N PRO A 166 9.32 -10.33 -10.63
CA PRO A 166 10.11 -9.11 -10.49
C PRO A 166 9.33 -8.03 -9.73
N VAL A 167 10.05 -7.16 -9.01
CA VAL A 167 9.47 -5.95 -8.41
C VAL A 167 9.24 -4.93 -9.52
N VAL A 168 7.99 -4.53 -9.77
CA VAL A 168 7.62 -3.61 -10.86
C VAL A 168 7.16 -2.28 -10.29
N GLY A 169 7.87 -1.19 -10.62
CA GLY A 169 7.51 0.16 -10.17
C GLY A 169 7.53 0.34 -8.65
N GLY A 170 8.39 -0.41 -7.95
CA GLY A 170 8.45 -0.41 -6.50
C GLY A 170 7.29 -1.15 -5.84
N LEU A 171 6.51 -1.96 -6.57
CA LEU A 171 5.45 -2.79 -6.02
C LEU A 171 5.76 -4.27 -6.22
N LEU A 172 5.50 -5.07 -5.20
CA LEU A 172 5.56 -6.53 -5.26
C LEU A 172 4.25 -7.11 -4.74
N LYS A 173 3.68 -8.06 -5.47
CA LYS A 173 2.62 -8.94 -4.99
C LYS A 173 2.93 -10.35 -5.46
N ALA A 174 3.24 -11.24 -4.52
CA ALA A 174 3.70 -12.59 -4.82
C ALA A 174 3.09 -13.60 -3.85
N ALA A 175 2.94 -14.85 -4.30
CA ALA A 175 2.52 -15.97 -3.48
C ALA A 175 3.59 -17.06 -3.51
N ILE A 176 3.96 -17.58 -2.33
CA ILE A 176 5.02 -18.57 -2.14
C ILE A 176 4.49 -19.61 -1.15
N GLY A 177 4.06 -20.75 -1.68
CA GLY A 177 3.40 -21.78 -0.87
C GLY A 177 2.13 -21.25 -0.23
N ASP A 178 2.10 -21.24 1.10
CA ASP A 178 1.01 -20.72 1.93
C ASP A 178 1.21 -19.25 2.35
N LEU A 179 2.21 -18.56 1.81
CA LEU A 179 2.49 -17.17 2.11
C LEU A 179 2.09 -16.26 0.94
N MET A 180 1.38 -15.17 1.25
CA MET A 180 1.12 -14.08 0.31
C MET A 180 1.84 -12.83 0.77
N VAL A 181 2.73 -12.30 -0.07
CA VAL A 181 3.55 -11.14 0.21
C VAL A 181 3.08 -9.96 -0.64
N SER A 182 2.83 -8.82 0.00
CA SER A 182 2.56 -7.55 -0.68
C SER A 182 3.53 -6.50 -0.13
N ALA A 183 4.30 -5.86 -0.99
CA ALA A 183 5.30 -4.88 -0.58
C ALA A 183 5.31 -3.64 -1.48
N VAL A 184 5.74 -2.53 -0.88
CA VAL A 184 5.95 -1.24 -1.53
C VAL A 184 7.36 -0.78 -1.17
N ILE A 185 8.22 -0.63 -2.17
CA ILE A 185 9.55 -0.04 -2.05
C ILE A 185 9.46 1.42 -2.45
N SER A 186 9.80 2.33 -1.53
CA SER A 186 9.71 3.77 -1.80
C SER A 186 10.76 4.58 -1.06
N LYS A 187 11.58 5.32 -1.82
CA LYS A 187 12.56 6.27 -1.28
C LYS A 187 11.94 7.48 -0.56
N TYR A 188 10.65 7.77 -0.80
CA TYR A 188 9.99 8.97 -0.27
C TYR A 188 9.17 8.70 0.99
N VAL A 189 8.40 7.61 1.00
CA VAL A 189 7.52 7.26 2.14
C VAL A 189 8.09 6.12 2.99
N GLY A 190 9.24 5.56 2.60
CA GLY A 190 9.83 4.37 3.21
C GLY A 190 9.26 3.08 2.63
N SER A 191 10.09 2.04 2.65
CA SER A 191 9.69 0.71 2.21
C SER A 191 8.86 -0.01 3.28
N ARG A 192 7.87 -0.80 2.86
CA ARG A 192 6.93 -1.51 3.75
C ARG A 192 6.44 -2.78 3.11
N PHE A 193 6.06 -3.76 3.92
CA PHE A 193 5.49 -5.02 3.43
C PHE A 193 4.48 -5.61 4.40
N ILE A 194 3.65 -6.49 3.84
CA ILE A 194 2.68 -7.33 4.54
C ILE A 194 2.85 -8.75 4.05
N ILE A 195 2.98 -9.71 4.97
CA ILE A 195 2.98 -11.15 4.72
C ILE A 195 1.72 -11.72 5.37
N THR A 196 0.90 -12.39 4.58
CA THR A 196 -0.32 -13.08 5.04
C THR A 196 -0.13 -14.58 4.89
N LYS A 197 -0.46 -15.37 5.90
CA LYS A 197 -0.45 -16.84 5.81
C LYS A 197 -1.83 -17.35 5.45
N SER A 198 -1.94 -18.17 4.41
CA SER A 198 -3.16 -18.90 4.09
C SER A 198 -3.27 -20.09 5.04
N SER A 199 -3.93 -19.89 6.18
CA SER A 199 -4.30 -21.01 7.05
C SER A 199 -5.63 -21.60 6.55
N PRO A 200 -5.84 -22.92 6.63
CA PRO A 200 -7.13 -23.53 6.26
C PRO A 200 -8.30 -22.99 7.09
N TYR A 201 -8.04 -22.50 8.30
CA TYR A 201 -9.04 -21.86 9.16
C TYR A 201 -9.56 -20.53 8.61
N SER A 202 -8.78 -19.82 7.78
CA SER A 202 -9.21 -18.56 7.16
C SER A 202 -10.43 -18.75 6.23
N LEU A 203 -10.65 -19.97 5.72
CA LEU A 203 -11.81 -20.31 4.90
C LEU A 203 -13.08 -20.51 5.73
N ILE A 204 -12.95 -20.83 7.02
CA ILE A 204 -14.08 -21.13 7.92
C ILE A 204 -14.51 -19.88 8.68
N GLU A 205 -13.57 -18.98 9.01
CA GLU A 205 -13.85 -17.69 9.68
C GLU A 205 -14.60 -16.68 8.78
N GLY A 206 -14.79 -16.99 7.49
CA GLY A 206 -15.60 -16.22 6.56
C GLY A 206 -17.10 -16.51 6.67
N LYS A 207 -17.72 -16.24 7.83
CA LYS A 207 -19.19 -16.13 7.98
C LYS A 207 -19.57 -15.10 9.04
#